data_AF-A0A524FJP7-F1
#
_entry.id   AF-A0A524FJP7-F1
#
_cell.length_a   1.000
_cell.length_b   1.000
_cell.length_c   1.000
_cell.angle_alpha   90.00
_cell.angle_beta   90.00
_cell.angle_gamma   90.00
#
_symmetry.space_group_name_H-M   'P 1'
#
loop_
_entity.id
_entity.type
_entity.pdbx_description
1 polymer ?
#
loop_
_entity_poly.entity_id
_entity_poly.type
_entity_poly.pdbx_seq_one_letter_code
_entity_poly.pdbx_strand_id
1 'polypeptide(L)'
;MDSKTRAILMRKLLLICPVCKKQIYGKDIDINNIEKSRSKIDYWPLRYVHCHDNGNFPMHALMIYIDANFSVRGLETSNFVKIQE
;
A
#
# COMPACT_ATOMS: atom_id res chain seq x y z
N MET A 1 12.67 -2.29 -14.42
CA MET A 1 13.42 -2.95 -13.33
C MET A 1 13.75 -4.38 -13.73
N ASP A 2 14.91 -4.91 -13.32
CA ASP A 2 15.24 -6.32 -13.57
C ASP A 2 14.44 -7.27 -12.65
N SER A 3 14.44 -8.57 -12.99
CA SER A 3 13.66 -9.59 -12.30
C SER A 3 14.09 -9.79 -10.84
N LYS A 4 15.38 -9.66 -10.51
CA LYS A 4 15.90 -9.86 -9.16
C LYS A 4 15.47 -8.73 -8.23
N THR A 5 15.61 -7.48 -8.67
CA THR A 5 15.16 -6.32 -7.88
C THR A 5 13.66 -6.37 -7.64
N ARG A 6 12.87 -6.78 -8.65
CA ARG A 6 11.43 -6.97 -8.48
C ARG A 6 11.11 -8.02 -7.43
N ALA A 7 11.77 -9.17 -7.45
CA ALA A 7 11.55 -10.22 -6.45
C ALA A 7 11.87 -9.77 -5.03
N ILE A 8 12.91 -8.93 -4.86
CA ILE A 8 13.24 -8.31 -3.57
C ILE A 8 12.12 -7.36 -3.12
N LEU A 9 11.65 -6.47 -3.99
CA LEU A 9 10.57 -5.53 -3.67
C LEU A 9 9.28 -6.25 -3.26
N MET A 10 8.89 -7.33 -3.96
CA MET A 10 7.67 -8.08 -3.64
C MET A 10 7.71 -8.73 -2.24
N ARG A 11 8.91 -9.04 -1.72
CA ARG A 11 9.11 -9.62 -0.39
C ARG A 11 9.41 -8.58 0.68
N LYS A 12 9.65 -7.32 0.31
CA LYS A 12 9.93 -6.24 1.25
C LYS A 12 8.67 -5.95 2.08
N LEU A 13 8.81 -5.98 3.40
CA LEU A 13 7.79 -5.44 4.29
C LEU A 13 7.72 -3.93 4.08
N LEU A 14 6.56 -3.42 3.69
CA LEU A 14 6.36 -2.00 3.41
C LEU A 14 5.85 -1.26 4.63
N LEU A 15 4.83 -1.81 5.29
CA LEU A 15 4.26 -1.24 6.50
C LEU A 15 3.49 -2.30 7.31
N ILE A 16 3.14 -1.95 8.54
CA ILE A 16 2.22 -2.73 9.37
C ILE A 16 0.94 -1.92 9.49
N CYS A 17 -0.20 -2.52 9.14
CA CYS A 17 -1.50 -1.86 9.23
C CYS A 17 -1.73 -1.39 10.68
N PRO A 18 -1.93 -0.09 10.93
CA PRO A 18 -2.13 0.41 12.28
C PRO A 18 -3.45 -0.04 12.90
N VAL A 19 -4.46 -0.33 12.06
CA VAL A 19 -5.81 -0.75 12.46
C VAL A 19 -5.82 -2.21 12.92
N CYS A 20 -5.36 -3.13 12.07
CA CYS A 20 -5.50 -4.57 12.32
C CYS A 20 -4.18 -5.32 12.51
N LYS A 21 -3.04 -4.61 12.49
CA LYS A 21 -1.67 -5.16 12.65
C LYS A 21 -1.22 -6.13 11.55
N LYS A 22 -1.98 -6.27 10.46
CA LYS A 22 -1.56 -7.03 9.27
C LYS A 22 -0.28 -6.44 8.69
N GLN A 23 0.71 -7.30 8.45
CA GLN A 23 1.92 -6.93 7.73
C GLN A 23 1.61 -6.82 6.24
N ILE A 24 1.94 -5.68 5.64
CA ILE A 24 1.71 -5.39 4.23
C ILE A 24 3.06 -5.38 3.52
N TYR A 25 3.23 -6.31 2.60
CA TYR A 25 4.43 -6.52 1.81
C TYR A 25 4.27 -5.92 0.41
N GLY A 26 5.37 -5.79 -0.33
CA GLY A 26 5.32 -5.29 -1.70
C GLY A 26 4.42 -6.09 -2.63
N LYS A 27 4.28 -7.40 -2.42
CA LYS A 27 3.34 -8.26 -3.15
C LYS A 27 1.86 -7.94 -2.91
N ASP A 28 1.54 -7.30 -1.80
CA ASP A 28 0.16 -6.93 -1.42
C ASP A 28 -0.25 -5.58 -2.03
N ILE A 29 0.73 -4.87 -2.61
CA ILE A 29 0.58 -3.62 -3.35
C ILE A 29 0.77 -3.91 -4.83
N ASP A 30 0.01 -3.25 -5.70
CA ASP A 30 0.15 -3.39 -7.15
C ASP A 30 1.40 -2.65 -7.69
N ILE A 31 2.59 -3.02 -7.19
CA ILE A 31 3.89 -2.45 -7.55
C ILE A 31 4.12 -2.56 -9.06
N ASN A 32 3.66 -3.65 -9.70
CA ASN A 32 3.83 -3.85 -11.12
C ASN A 32 3.07 -2.80 -11.94
N ASN A 33 1.85 -2.46 -11.54
CA ASN A 33 1.07 -1.43 -12.20
C ASN A 33 1.62 -0.03 -11.91
N ILE A 34 2.06 0.25 -10.68
CA ILE A 34 2.75 1.50 -10.35
C ILE A 34 4.04 1.65 -11.19
N GLU A 35 4.81 0.58 -11.38
CA GLU A 35 6.00 0.59 -12.24
C GLU A 35 5.63 0.86 -13.70
N LYS A 36 4.63 0.16 -14.24
CA LYS A 36 4.17 0.34 -15.64
C LYS A 36 3.59 1.73 -15.90
N SER A 37 2.95 2.33 -14.90
CA SER A 37 2.36 3.66 -14.98
C SER A 37 3.30 4.78 -14.53
N ARG A 38 4.57 4.48 -14.19
CA ARG A 38 5.54 5.44 -13.66
C ARG A 38 5.67 6.72 -14.47
N SER A 39 5.62 6.63 -15.80
CA SER A 39 5.70 7.80 -16.70
C SER A 39 4.46 8.69 -16.69
N LYS A 40 3.34 8.19 -16.15
CA LYS A 40 2.07 8.90 -16.01
C LYS A 40 1.85 9.45 -14.59
N ILE A 41 2.82 9.28 -13.70
CA ILE A 41 2.75 9.80 -12.34
C ILE A 41 3.29 11.23 -12.35
N ASP A 42 2.40 12.19 -12.18
CA ASP A 42 2.73 13.63 -12.23
C ASP A 42 3.59 14.08 -11.06
N TYR A 43 3.40 13.48 -9.88
CA TYR A 43 4.13 13.85 -8.66
C TYR A 43 4.32 12.68 -7.71
N TRP A 44 5.39 12.78 -6.90
CA TRP A 44 5.70 11.87 -5.81
C TRP A 44 5.65 12.63 -4.46
N PRO A 45 5.25 11.98 -3.36
CA PRO A 45 4.83 10.59 -3.25
C PRO A 45 3.45 10.32 -3.87
N LEU A 46 3.29 9.16 -4.52
CA LEU A 46 2.03 8.67 -5.06
C LEU A 46 1.11 8.29 -3.91
N ARG A 47 -0.13 8.78 -3.96
CA ARG A 47 -1.21 8.38 -3.06
C ARG A 47 -1.84 7.08 -3.55
N TYR A 48 -1.70 6.00 -2.80
CA TYR A 48 -2.20 4.67 -3.11
C TYR A 48 -3.20 4.20 -2.04
N VAL A 49 -4.39 3.75 -2.46
CA VAL A 49 -5.39 3.21 -1.54
C VAL A 49 -5.28 1.69 -1.50
N HIS A 50 -5.01 1.14 -0.32
CA HIS A 50 -4.94 -0.29 -0.09
C HIS A 50 -6.09 -0.74 0.82
N CYS A 51 -7.03 -1.52 0.28
CA CYS A 51 -8.13 -2.10 1.03
C CYS A 51 -7.81 -3.56 1.40
N HIS A 52 -8.05 -3.93 2.65
CA HIS A 52 -7.93 -5.31 3.11
C HIS A 52 -8.81 -5.59 4.32
N ASP A 53 -9.11 -6.86 4.55
CA ASP A 53 -9.53 -7.38 5.85
C ASP A 53 -8.38 -8.13 6.53
N ASN A 54 -8.57 -8.39 7.82
CA ASN A 54 -7.69 -9.26 8.59
C ASN A 54 -8.54 -10.12 9.52
N GLY A 55 -9.36 -11.03 8.98
CA GLY A 55 -10.12 -12.09 9.66
C GLY A 55 -10.96 -11.68 10.87
N ASN A 56 -10.29 -11.24 11.94
CA ASN A 56 -10.79 -10.62 13.15
C ASN A 56 -11.13 -9.13 13.01
N PHE A 57 -10.73 -8.47 11.92
CA PHE A 57 -11.03 -7.05 11.65
C PHE A 57 -11.78 -6.90 10.33
N PRO A 58 -12.83 -6.07 10.29
CA PRO A 58 -13.61 -5.83 9.07
C PRO A 58 -12.74 -5.17 7.99
N MET A 59 -13.23 -5.21 6.75
CA MET A 59 -12.58 -4.54 5.62
C MET A 59 -12.38 -3.05 5.91
N HIS A 60 -11.17 -2.57 5.68
CA HIS A 60 -10.79 -1.17 5.85
C HIS A 60 -9.76 -0.76 4.80
N ALA A 61 -9.67 0.56 4.60
CA ALA A 61 -8.81 1.19 3.63
C ALA A 61 -7.66 1.92 4.34
N LEU A 62 -6.46 1.77 3.80
CA LEU A 62 -5.30 2.55 4.16
C LEU A 62 -4.93 3.43 2.98
N MET A 63 -4.63 4.69 3.27
CA MET A 63 -4.02 5.59 2.31
C MET A 63 -2.51 5.57 2.53
N ILE A 64 -1.77 5.10 1.54
CA ILE A 64 -0.33 4.90 1.59
C ILE A 64 0.31 5.90 0.65
N TYR A 65 1.30 6.64 1.13
CA TYR A 65 2.11 7.54 0.30
C TYR A 65 3.40 6.82 -0.08
N ILE A 66 3.54 6.42 -1.33
CA ILE A 66 4.66 5.63 -1.85
C ILE A 66 5.56 6.55 -2.69
N ASP A 67 6.86 6.53 -2.49
CA ASP A 67 7.79 7.31 -3.31
C ASP A 67 8.28 6.56 -4.57
N ALA A 68 9.07 7.25 -5.39
CA ALA A 68 9.64 6.72 -6.63
C ALA A 68 10.58 5.52 -6.41
N ASN A 69 10.97 5.22 -5.17
CA ASN A 69 11.81 4.10 -4.76
C ASN A 69 10.99 2.98 -4.10
N PHE A 70 9.66 3.00 -4.25
CA PHE A 70 8.74 2.03 -3.64
C PHE A 70 8.91 1.94 -2.11
N SER A 71 9.17 3.08 -1.48
CA SER A 71 9.24 3.22 -0.03
C SER A 71 8.05 4.01 0.47
N VAL A 72 7.47 3.56 1.59
CA VAL A 72 6.35 4.24 2.24
C VAL A 72 6.88 5.49 2.95
N ARG A 73 6.30 6.65 2.65
CA ARG A 73 6.66 7.96 3.22
C ARG A 73 5.62 8.50 4.19
N GLY A 74 4.40 7.99 4.12
CA GLY A 74 3.31 8.40 4.98
C GLY A 74 2.15 7.43 4.90
N LEU A 75 1.26 7.55 5.88
CA LEU A 75 0.06 6.73 6.01
C LEU A 75 -1.07 7.58 6.60
N GLU A 76 -2.27 7.47 6.03
CA GLU A 76 -3.49 7.93 6.67
C GLU A 76 -4.46 6.76 6.84
N THR A 77 -5.11 6.73 8.00
CA THR A 77 -6.17 5.77 8.30
C THR A 77 -7.51 6.48 8.23
N SER A 78 -8.37 6.07 7.30
CA SER A 78 -9.77 6.45 7.37
C SER A 78 -10.45 5.52 8.38
N ASN A 79 -10.76 6.02 9.58
CA ASN A 79 -11.66 5.31 10.48
C ASN A 79 -13.05 5.32 9.82
N PHE A 80 -13.51 4.17 9.33
CA PHE A 80 -14.88 4.04 8.87
C PHE A 80 -15.80 4.19 10.07
N VAL A 81 -16.40 5.37 10.22
CA VAL A 81 -17.54 5.55 11.13
C VAL A 81 -18.67 4.72 10.52
N LYS A 82 -19.04 3.62 11.18
CA LYS A 82 -20.29 2.92 10.86
C LYS A 82 -21.41 3.95 11.06
N ILE A 83 -22.05 4.38 9.97
CA ILE A 83 -23.36 5.02 10.05
C ILE A 83 -24.32 3.85 10.34
N GLN A 84 -24.75 3.73 11.60
CA GLN A 84 -25.86 2.85 11.95
C GLN A 84 -27.15 3.56 11.52
N GLU A 85 -27.96 2.89 10.70
CA GLU A 85 -29.39 3.22 10.52
C GLU A 85 -30.18 2.82 11.77
#